data_AF-A0A239CNX3-F1
#
_entry.id   AF-A0A239CNX3-F1
#
_cell.length_a   1.000
_cell.length_b   1.000
_cell.length_c   1.000
_cell.angle_alpha   90.00
_cell.angle_beta   90.00
_cell.angle_gamma   90.00
#
_symmetry.space_group_name_H-M   'P 1'
#
loop_
_entity.id
_entity.type
_entity.pdbx_description
1 polymer ?
#
loop_
_entity_poly.entity_id
_entity_poly.type
_entity_poly.pdbx_seq_one_letter_code
_entity_poly.pdbx_strand_id
1 'polypeptide(L)'
;MEKLGAAGEEIVGTRRGEDTDPHVAAILEVARAVLRDGGRVSDEELAKARAAGVTDPELAEIVAHVALNFLSNAFNHLAQPELDFPPVAMEVPSR
;
A
#
# COMPACT_ATOMS: atom_id res chain seq x y z
N MET A 1 -8.94 10.43 -21.38
CA MET A 1 -8.45 11.62 -20.67
C MET A 1 -9.54 12.25 -19.79
N GLU A 2 -10.40 11.46 -19.12
CA GLU A 2 -11.49 12.01 -18.27
C GLU A 2 -11.97 10.99 -17.22
N LYS A 3 -11.06 10.33 -16.49
CA LYS A 3 -11.41 9.50 -15.31
C LYS A 3 -10.34 9.44 -14.19
N LEU A 4 -9.33 10.31 -14.20
CA LEU A 4 -8.37 10.42 -13.11
C LEU A 4 -8.32 11.88 -12.63
N GLY A 5 -9.35 12.28 -11.91
CA GLY A 5 -9.45 13.58 -11.25
C GLY A 5 -9.05 13.51 -9.78
N ALA A 6 -8.00 12.76 -9.43
CA ALA A 6 -7.40 12.91 -8.11
C ALA A 6 -6.55 14.18 -8.16
N ALA A 7 -6.84 15.15 -7.28
CA ALA A 7 -6.03 16.37 -7.18
C ALA A 7 -4.57 15.98 -6.89
N GLY A 8 -3.59 16.75 -7.36
CA GLY A 8 -2.16 16.35 -7.27
C GLY A 8 -1.70 15.96 -5.87
N GLU A 9 -2.27 16.53 -4.81
CA GLU A 9 -2.00 16.18 -3.41
C GLU A 9 -2.56 14.82 -3.01
N GLU A 10 -3.74 14.44 -3.50
CA GLU A 10 -4.37 13.14 -3.28
C GLU A 10 -3.54 12.01 -3.93
N ILE A 11 -2.95 12.28 -5.10
CA ILE A 11 -2.02 11.35 -5.77
C ILE A 11 -0.75 11.15 -4.93
N VAL A 12 -0.22 12.22 -4.32
CA VAL A 12 0.98 12.14 -3.47
C VAL A 12 0.68 11.40 -2.17
N GLY A 13 -0.44 11.70 -1.50
CA GLY A 13 -0.88 10.98 -0.29
C GLY A 13 -1.08 9.49 -0.56
N THR A 14 -1.76 9.15 -1.65
CA THR A 14 -1.95 7.76 -2.09
C THR A 14 -0.61 7.05 -2.33
N ARG A 15 0.37 7.71 -2.96
CA ARG A 15 1.71 7.14 -3.18
C ARG A 15 2.48 6.91 -1.88
N ARG A 16 2.23 7.74 -0.86
CA ARG A 16 2.82 7.59 0.47
C ARG A 16 2.08 6.55 1.30
N GLY A 17 0.84 6.21 0.95
CA GLY A 17 -0.06 5.38 1.75
C GLY A 17 -0.66 6.14 2.93
N GLU A 18 -0.87 7.44 2.79
CA GLU A 18 -1.44 8.30 3.83
C GLU A 18 -2.86 8.71 3.45
N ASP A 19 -3.77 8.69 4.42
CA ASP A 19 -5.16 9.16 4.27
C ASP A 19 -5.58 9.91 5.55
N THR A 20 -6.51 10.85 5.40
CA THR A 20 -7.09 11.60 6.52
C THR A 20 -8.23 10.86 7.21
N ASP A 21 -8.85 9.88 6.55
CA ASP A 21 -9.83 9.00 7.15
C ASP A 21 -9.14 8.04 8.15
N PRO A 22 -9.49 8.04 9.44
CA PRO A 22 -8.84 7.21 10.45
C PRO A 22 -8.94 5.70 10.18
N HIS A 23 -10.02 5.24 9.56
CA HIS A 23 -10.21 3.83 9.21
C HIS A 23 -9.28 3.44 8.05
N VAL A 24 -9.21 4.27 7.01
CA VAL A 24 -8.31 4.05 5.86
C VAL A 24 -6.84 4.13 6.31
N ALA A 25 -6.49 5.11 7.14
CA ALA A 25 -5.15 5.22 7.72
C ALA A 25 -4.76 3.95 8.50
N ALA A 26 -5.68 3.38 9.29
CA ALA A 26 -5.44 2.14 10.01
C ALA A 26 -5.25 0.93 9.07
N ILE A 27 -6.03 0.82 8.00
CA ILE A 27 -5.84 -0.20 6.95
C ILE A 27 -4.42 -0.09 6.35
N LEU A 28 -3.98 1.12 6.03
CA LEU A 28 -2.67 1.37 5.42
C LEU A 28 -1.52 1.04 6.39
N GLU A 29 -1.66 1.34 7.68
CA GLU A 29 -0.70 0.95 8.70
C GLU A 29 -0.58 -0.57 8.85
N VAL A 30 -1.71 -1.30 8.89
CA VAL A 30 -1.67 -2.78 8.92
C VAL A 30 -1.01 -3.33 7.67
N ALA A 31 -1.33 -2.82 6.48
CA ALA A 31 -0.72 -3.25 5.23
C ALA A 31 0.81 -3.06 5.24
N ARG A 32 1.29 -1.92 5.76
CA ARG A 32 2.73 -1.66 5.96
C ARG A 32 3.36 -2.65 6.93
N ALA A 33 2.72 -2.92 8.07
CA ALA A 33 3.22 -3.85 9.07
C ALA A 33 3.31 -5.29 8.51
N VAL A 34 2.28 -5.74 7.78
CA VAL A 34 2.27 -7.05 7.10
C VAL A 34 3.44 -7.15 6.11
N LEU A 35 3.64 -6.13 5.28
CA LEU A 35 4.73 -6.11 4.29
C LEU A 35 6.12 -6.09 4.95
N ARG A 36 6.31 -5.26 5.98
CA ARG A 36 7.59 -5.07 6.68
C ARG A 36 7.99 -6.30 7.47
N ASP A 37 7.06 -6.88 8.21
CA ASP A 37 7.35 -7.91 9.23
C ASP A 37 6.92 -9.33 8.80
N GLY A 38 6.48 -9.47 7.54
CA GLY A 38 6.04 -10.74 6.97
C GLY A 38 4.80 -11.30 7.67
N GLY A 39 3.85 -10.43 7.98
CA GLY A 39 2.59 -10.78 8.67
C GLY A 39 2.68 -10.89 10.20
N ARG A 40 3.84 -10.63 10.82
CA ARG A 40 3.99 -10.58 12.28
C ARG A 40 3.53 -9.24 12.85
N VAL A 41 2.23 -8.94 12.71
CA VAL A 41 1.62 -7.73 13.26
C VAL A 41 1.41 -7.90 14.76
N SER A 42 1.79 -6.90 15.56
CA SER A 42 1.67 -6.96 17.02
C SER A 42 0.20 -6.86 17.48
N ASP A 43 -0.10 -7.38 18.67
CA ASP A 43 -1.43 -7.25 19.28
C ASP A 43 -1.82 -5.78 19.48
N GLU A 44 -0.84 -4.90 19.76
CA GLU A 44 -1.07 -3.47 19.90
C GLU A 44 -1.51 -2.82 18.58
N GLU A 45 -0.85 -3.15 17.47
CA GLU A 45 -1.22 -2.67 16.14
C GLU A 45 -2.60 -3.19 15.72
N LEU A 46 -2.89 -4.47 15.98
CA LEU A 46 -4.22 -5.04 15.71
C LEU A 46 -5.31 -4.39 16.57
N ALA A 47 -5.03 -4.11 17.84
CA ALA A 47 -5.98 -3.41 18.71
C ALA A 47 -6.26 -1.98 18.22
N LYS A 48 -5.22 -1.25 17.78
CA LYS A 48 -5.38 0.09 17.18
C LYS A 48 -6.23 0.05 15.91
N ALA A 49 -6.00 -0.92 15.03
CA ALA A 49 -6.78 -1.09 13.81
C ALA A 49 -8.26 -1.35 14.13
N ARG A 50 -8.55 -2.26 15.06
CA ARG A 50 -9.92 -2.55 15.50
C ARG A 50 -10.60 -1.35 16.15
N ALA A 51 -9.86 -0.54 16.91
CA ALA A 51 -10.38 0.69 17.49
C ALA A 51 -10.77 1.73 16.43
N ALA A 52 -10.13 1.70 15.26
CA ALA A 52 -10.51 2.47 14.07
C ALA A 52 -11.61 1.79 13.22
N GLY A 53 -12.20 0.70 13.71
CA GLY A 53 -13.29 -0.01 13.06
C GLY A 53 -12.87 -1.07 12.04
N VAL A 54 -11.58 -1.37 11.91
CA VAL A 54 -11.10 -2.43 11.00
C VAL A 54 -11.58 -3.80 11.48
N THR A 55 -12.22 -4.53 10.58
CA THR A 55 -12.87 -5.81 10.81
C THR A 55 -11.98 -6.99 10.47
N ASP A 56 -12.31 -8.19 10.97
CA ASP A 56 -11.56 -9.41 10.62
C ASP A 56 -11.56 -9.73 9.11
N PRO A 57 -12.69 -9.57 8.38
CA PRO A 57 -12.67 -9.70 6.92
C PRO A 57 -11.72 -8.72 6.24
N GLU A 58 -11.69 -7.45 6.66
CA GLU A 58 -10.78 -6.45 6.11
C GLU A 58 -9.32 -6.80 6.41
N LEU A 59 -9.00 -7.30 7.61
CA LEU A 59 -7.66 -7.77 7.94
C LEU A 59 -7.22 -8.93 7.01
N ALA A 60 -8.12 -9.87 6.74
CA ALA A 60 -7.84 -10.96 5.80
C ALA A 60 -7.64 -10.44 4.36
N GLU A 61 -8.45 -9.47 3.94
CA GLU A 61 -8.37 -8.84 2.62
C GLU A 61 -7.06 -8.05 2.45
N ILE A 62 -6.62 -7.31 3.48
CA ILE A 62 -5.32 -6.64 3.52
C ILE A 62 -4.18 -7.63 3.28
N VAL A 63 -4.16 -8.75 4.02
CA VAL A 63 -3.11 -9.77 3.87
C VAL A 63 -3.13 -10.35 2.45
N ALA A 64 -4.31 -10.64 1.91
CA ALA A 64 -4.45 -11.17 0.55
C ALA A 64 -3.92 -10.19 -0.50
N HIS A 65 -4.25 -8.90 -0.39
CA HIS A 65 -3.75 -7.87 -1.30
C HIS A 65 -2.24 -7.67 -1.19
N VAL A 66 -1.69 -7.65 0.02
CA VAL A 66 -0.24 -7.52 0.20
C VAL A 66 0.48 -8.72 -0.41
N ALA A 67 -0.01 -9.95 -0.17
CA ALA A 67 0.58 -11.16 -0.74
C ALA A 67 0.51 -11.17 -2.28
N LEU A 68 -0.63 -10.79 -2.85
CA LEU A 68 -0.81 -10.72 -4.31
C LEU A 68 0.14 -9.70 -4.95
N ASN A 69 0.25 -8.50 -4.37
CA ASN A 69 1.17 -7.47 -4.85
C ASN A 69 2.63 -7.89 -4.67
N PHE A 70 2.98 -8.54 -3.57
CA PHE A 70 4.32 -9.06 -3.37
C PHE A 70 4.68 -10.10 -4.44
N LEU A 71 3.78 -11.05 -4.70
CA LEU A 71 3.97 -12.08 -5.73
C LEU A 71 4.19 -11.47 -7.11
N SER A 72 3.31 -10.55 -7.54
CA SER A 72 3.40 -9.93 -8.86
C SER A 72 4.68 -9.09 -9.01
N ASN A 73 5.04 -8.32 -7.99
CA ASN A 73 6.27 -7.51 -8.00
C ASN A 73 7.52 -8.39 -8.01
N ALA A 74 7.57 -9.45 -7.20
CA ALA A 74 8.68 -10.40 -7.19
C ALA A 74 8.85 -11.08 -8.54
N PHE A 75 7.74 -11.48 -9.17
CA PHE A 75 7.75 -12.06 -10.51
C PHE A 75 8.27 -11.08 -11.55
N ASN A 76 7.80 -9.82 -11.52
CA ASN A 76 8.27 -8.78 -12.45
C ASN A 76 9.77 -8.47 -12.28
N HIS A 77 10.27 -8.42 -11.04
CA HIS A 77 11.71 -8.25 -10.80
C HIS A 77 12.54 -9.41 -11.33
N LEU A 78 12.05 -10.65 -11.22
CA LEU A 78 12.71 -11.84 -11.75
C LEU A 78 12.69 -11.86 -13.28
N ALA A 79 11.56 -11.54 -13.89
CA ALA A 79 11.36 -11.64 -15.34
C ALA A 79 11.99 -10.48 -16.12
N GLN A 80 12.17 -9.31 -15.50
CA GLN A 80 12.69 -8.08 -16.12
C GLN A 80 12.05 -7.78 -17.50
N PRO A 81 10.71 -7.69 -17.59
CA PRO A 81 10.04 -7.46 -18.86
C PRO A 81 10.42 -6.10 -19.46
N GLU A 82 10.39 -6.01 -20.79
CA GLU A 82 10.50 -4.72 -21.48
C GLU A 82 9.30 -3.83 -21.13
N LEU A 83 9.56 -2.53 -20.95
CA LEU A 83 8.52 -1.55 -20.62
C LEU A 83 7.72 -1.19 -21.88
N ASP A 84 6.42 -1.43 -21.86
CA ASP A 84 5.49 -1.01 -22.91
C ASP A 84 5.16 0.51 -22.88
N PHE A 85 5.82 1.27 -22.00
CA PHE A 85 5.54 2.69 -21.72
C PHE A 85 6.83 3.51 -21.56
N PRO A 86 6.81 4.82 -21.85
CA PRO A 86 7.98 5.67 -21.71
C PRO A 86 8.45 5.74 -20.25
N PRO A 87 9.78 5.69 -19.99
CA PRO A 87 10.31 5.75 -18.65
C PRO A 87 10.02 7.10 -18.00
N VAL A 88 9.61 7.08 -16.74
CA VAL A 88 9.42 8.29 -15.94
C VAL A 88 10.78 8.68 -15.35
N ALA A 89 11.15 9.96 -15.45
CA ALA A 89 12.33 10.46 -14.77
C ALA A 89 12.16 10.28 -13.25
N MET A 90 13.06 9.52 -12.61
CA MET A 90 13.12 9.50 -11.15
C MET A 90 13.59 10.86 -10.68
N GLU A 91 12.76 11.58 -9.93
CA GLU A 91 13.25 12.63 -9.04
C GLU A 91 14.05 11.94 -7.94
N VAL A 92 15.38 11.92 -8.10
CA VAL A 92 16.29 11.45 -7.06
C VAL A 92 16.18 12.43 -5.90
N PRO A 93 15.71 12.03 -4.70
CA PRO A 93 15.68 12.94 -3.56
C PRO A 93 17.12 13.34 -3.24
N SER A 94 17.39 14.65 -3.09
CA SER A 94 18.67 15.12 -2.58
C SER A 94 18.91 14.48 -1.20
N ARG A 95 20.00 13.72 -1.09
CA ARG A 95 20.49 13.19 0.18
C ARG A 95 20.78 14.29 1.19
#